data_AF-A0A560RS34-F1
#
_entry.id   AF-A0A560RS34-F1
#
_cell.length_a   1.000
_cell.length_b   1.000
_cell.length_c   1.000
_cell.angle_alpha   90.00
_cell.angle_beta   90.00
_cell.angle_gamma   90.00
#
_symmetry.space_group_name_H-M   'P 1'
#
loop_
_entity.id
_entity.type
_entity.pdbx_description
1 polymer ?
#
loop_
_entity_poly.entity_id
_entity_poly.type
_entity_poly.pdbx_seq_one_letter_code
_entity_poly.pdbx_strand_id
1 'polypeptide(L)'
;MELLLETVALFCLKLAYETEGSSPILRDDPVMSDYEREVFGLLVRRGDIEGIRFRVAHCAGLALDAIGGAETPLGRELQRLSVGFSSARTMEQLHASLIALKDYLKDIQ
;
A
#
# COMPACT_ATOMS: atom_id res chain seq x y z
N MET A 1 4.85 12.56 -2.39
CA MET A 1 4.03 11.49 -2.99
C MET A 1 4.77 10.16 -2.95
N GLU A 2 5.97 10.07 -3.56
CA GLU A 2 6.78 8.83 -3.64
C GLU A 2 6.95 8.13 -2.29
N LEU A 3 7.49 8.82 -1.28
CA LEU A 3 7.65 8.29 0.08
C LEU A 3 6.34 7.78 0.70
N LEU A 4 5.21 8.39 0.34
CA LEU A 4 3.91 7.97 0.88
C LEU A 4 3.42 6.68 0.21
N LEU A 5 3.68 6.49 -1.09
CA LEU A 5 3.41 5.24 -1.80
C LEU A 5 4.28 4.11 -1.27
N GLU A 6 5.58 4.38 -1.07
CA GLU A 6 6.53 3.45 -0.45
C GLU A 6 6.06 3.02 0.94
N THR A 7 5.64 3.99 1.78
CA THR A 7 5.16 3.69 3.13
C THR A 7 3.90 2.80 3.11
N VAL A 8 2.95 3.08 2.22
CA VAL A 8 1.73 2.27 2.07
C VAL A 8 2.07 0.85 1.61
N ALA A 9 2.92 0.72 0.58
CA ALA A 9 3.37 -0.57 0.10
C ALA A 9 4.04 -1.36 1.21
N LEU A 10 4.95 -0.73 1.97
CA LEU A 10 5.63 -1.35 3.10
C LEU A 10 4.63 -1.83 4.16
N PHE A 11 3.68 -1.00 4.61
CA PHE A 11 2.71 -1.44 5.62
C PHE A 11 1.87 -2.62 5.15
N CYS A 12 1.43 -2.60 3.89
CA CYS A 12 0.72 -3.74 3.30
C CYS A 12 1.55 -5.02 3.30
N LEU A 13 2.82 -4.93 2.88
CA LEU A 13 3.71 -6.08 2.81
C LEU A 13 4.08 -6.60 4.20
N LYS A 14 4.23 -5.72 5.19
CA LYS A 14 4.45 -6.11 6.59
C LYS A 14 3.26 -6.89 7.14
N LEU A 15 2.03 -6.41 6.94
CA LEU A 15 0.83 -7.18 7.30
C LEU A 15 0.78 -8.56 6.62
N ALA A 16 1.22 -8.63 5.36
CA ALA A 16 1.16 -9.86 4.57
C ALA A 16 2.22 -10.90 4.97
N TYR A 17 3.41 -10.47 5.39
CA TYR A 17 4.57 -11.35 5.47
C TYR A 17 5.33 -11.29 6.81
N GLU A 18 5.20 -10.20 7.59
CA GLU A 18 5.78 -10.11 8.92
C GLU A 18 4.77 -10.62 9.96
N THR A 19 4.77 -11.93 10.15
CA THR A 19 3.97 -12.58 11.19
C THR A 19 4.68 -12.54 12.55
N GLU A 20 3.91 -12.59 13.64
CA GLU A 20 4.44 -12.57 15.00
C GLU A 20 5.47 -13.69 15.22
N GLY A 21 6.70 -13.34 15.58
CA GLY A 21 7.83 -14.27 15.75
C GLY A 21 8.69 -14.52 14.50
N SER A 22 8.31 -13.98 13.34
CA SER A 22 9.16 -14.01 12.13
C SER A 22 10.22 -12.91 12.16
N SER A 23 11.38 -13.17 11.56
CA SER A 23 12.39 -12.13 11.34
C SER A 23 11.82 -11.06 10.40
N PRO A 24 12.05 -9.76 10.64
CA PRO A 24 11.55 -8.69 9.77
C PRO A 24 12.33 -8.67 8.45
N ILE A 25 11.96 -9.58 7.55
CA ILE A 25 12.63 -9.76 6.25
C ILE A 25 12.42 -8.52 5.39
N LEU A 26 11.26 -7.88 5.43
CA LEU A 26 10.92 -6.80 4.51
C LEU A 26 11.41 -5.43 4.98
N ARG A 27 11.48 -5.20 6.29
CA ARG A 27 12.04 -3.95 6.83
C ARG A 27 13.54 -3.83 6.56
N ASP A 28 14.24 -4.97 6.57
CA ASP A 28 15.70 -5.03 6.50
C ASP A 28 16.20 -5.60 5.15
N ASP A 29 15.33 -5.79 4.14
CA ASP A 29 15.72 -6.13 2.76
C ASP A 29 15.92 -4.84 1.93
N PRO A 30 17.18 -4.38 1.77
CA PRO A 30 17.48 -3.18 1.00
C PRO A 30 17.10 -3.30 -0.49
N VAL A 31 17.03 -4.51 -1.04
CA VAL A 31 16.73 -4.73 -2.47
C VAL A 31 15.24 -4.52 -2.75
N MET A 32 14.36 -5.01 -1.87
CA MET A 32 12.92 -4.72 -1.96
C MET A 32 12.64 -3.23 -1.79
N SER A 33 13.26 -2.59 -0.79
CA SER A 33 13.10 -1.16 -0.52
C SER A 33 13.60 -0.28 -1.69
N ASP A 34 14.75 -0.60 -2.28
CA ASP A 34 15.33 0.20 -3.37
C ASP A 34 14.57 0.00 -4.68
N TYR A 35 14.14 -1.23 -4.99
CA TYR A 35 13.35 -1.51 -6.20
C TYR A 35 11.98 -0.83 -6.17
N GLU A 36 11.25 -0.93 -5.06
CA GLU A 36 9.93 -0.31 -4.95
C GLU A 36 10.01 1.23 -4.99
N ARG A 37 11.03 1.81 -4.36
CA ARG A 37 11.31 3.25 -4.41
C ARG A 37 11.57 3.73 -5.83
N GLU A 38 12.40 3.01 -6.59
CA GLU A 38 12.68 3.39 -7.98
C GLU A 38 11.44 3.29 -8.87
N VAL A 39 10.63 2.23 -8.70
CA VAL A 39 9.38 2.03 -9.43
C VAL A 39 8.36 3.14 -9.12
N PHE A 40 8.09 3.43 -7.84
CA PHE A 40 7.16 4.50 -7.47
C PHE A 40 7.65 5.87 -7.92
N GLY A 41 8.96 6.14 -7.82
CA GLY A 41 9.55 7.37 -8.33
C GLY A 41 9.33 7.55 -9.83
N LEU A 42 9.51 6.48 -10.63
CA LEU A 42 9.26 6.54 -12.07
C LEU A 42 7.79 6.84 -12.39
N LEU A 43 6.86 6.15 -11.71
CA LEU A 43 5.43 6.31 -11.92
C LEU A 43 4.96 7.72 -11.57
N VAL A 44 5.43 8.28 -10.45
CA VAL A 44 5.11 9.65 -10.04
C VAL A 44 5.66 10.67 -11.02
N ARG A 45 6.91 10.53 -11.48
CA ARG A 45 7.51 11.45 -12.46
C ARG A 45 6.78 11.44 -13.81
N ARG A 46 6.21 10.29 -14.20
CA ARG A 46 5.40 10.16 -15.43
C ARG A 46 3.94 10.60 -15.26
N GLY A 47 3.49 10.84 -14.03
CA GLY A 47 2.07 11.03 -13.74
C GLY A 47 1.23 9.80 -14.10
N ASP A 48 1.81 8.60 -14.00
CA ASP A 48 1.16 7.35 -14.38
C ASP A 48 0.20 6.89 -13.27
N ILE A 49 -1.00 7.46 -13.28
CA ILE A 49 -2.06 7.20 -12.30
C ILE A 49 -2.51 5.73 -12.36
N GLU A 50 -2.61 5.14 -13.56
CA GLU A 50 -2.95 3.72 -13.74
C GLU A 50 -1.91 2.81 -13.08
N GLY A 51 -0.61 3.03 -13.36
CA GLY A 51 0.46 2.26 -12.76
C GLY A 51 0.54 2.41 -11.25
N ILE A 52 0.32 3.62 -10.73
CA ILE A 52 0.22 3.88 -9.28
C ILE A 52 -0.94 3.07 -8.66
N ARG A 53 -2.14 3.14 -9.26
CA ARG A 53 -3.31 2.39 -8.80
C ARG A 53 -3.06 0.89 -8.79
N PHE A 54 -2.51 0.37 -9.87
CA PHE A 54 -2.21 -1.05 -10.00
C PHE A 54 -1.27 -1.54 -8.89
N ARG A 55 -0.16 -0.82 -8.65
CA ARG A 55 0.83 -1.20 -7.63
C ARG A 55 0.24 -1.15 -6.22
N VAL A 56 -0.47 -0.08 -5.88
CA VAL A 56 -1.10 0.05 -4.55
C VAL A 56 -2.21 -1.00 -4.36
N ALA A 57 -3.03 -1.26 -5.39
CA ALA A 57 -4.07 -2.27 -5.33
C ALA A 57 -3.50 -3.68 -5.12
N HIS A 58 -2.38 -3.99 -5.78
CA HIS A 58 -1.66 -5.25 -5.57
C HIS A 58 -1.22 -5.40 -4.10
N CYS A 59 -0.54 -4.41 -3.54
CA CYS A 59 -0.11 -4.44 -2.14
C CYS A 59 -1.30 -4.54 -1.18
N ALA A 60 -2.35 -3.74 -1.39
CA ALA A 60 -3.55 -3.77 -0.55
C ALA A 60 -4.30 -5.10 -0.62
N GLY A 61 -4.29 -5.79 -1.77
CA GLY A 61 -4.83 -7.14 -1.90
C GLY A 61 -4.10 -8.15 -1.02
N LEU A 62 -2.77 -8.12 -1.02
CA LEU A 62 -1.96 -8.99 -0.14
C LEU A 62 -2.26 -8.74 1.34
N ALA A 63 -2.35 -7.47 1.74
CA ALA A 63 -2.69 -7.10 3.11
C ALA A 63 -4.11 -7.54 3.48
N LEU A 64 -5.08 -7.38 2.57
CA LEU A 64 -6.46 -7.78 2.74
C LEU A 64 -6.57 -9.28 3.00
N ASP A 65 -5.89 -10.10 2.21
CA ASP A 65 -5.87 -11.55 2.37
C ASP A 65 -5.27 -11.94 3.73
N ALA A 66 -4.20 -11.28 4.16
CA ALA A 66 -3.53 -11.56 5.43
C ALA A 66 -4.38 -11.20 6.67
N ILE A 67 -5.23 -10.18 6.60
CA ILE A 67 -6.15 -9.82 7.69
C ILE A 67 -7.51 -10.54 7.62
N GLY A 68 -7.58 -11.65 6.88
CA GLY A 68 -8.75 -12.53 6.80
C GLY A 68 -9.80 -12.11 5.76
N GLY A 69 -9.46 -11.22 4.83
CA GLY A 69 -10.32 -10.80 3.73
C GLY A 69 -11.37 -9.76 4.12
N ALA A 70 -12.18 -9.35 3.13
CA ALA A 70 -13.17 -8.27 3.25
C ALA A 70 -14.35 -8.58 4.21
N GLU A 71 -14.48 -9.83 4.65
CA GLU A 71 -15.52 -10.23 5.60
C GLU A 71 -15.19 -9.81 7.04
N THR A 72 -13.92 -9.57 7.36
CA THR A 72 -13.53 -9.05 8.67
C THR A 72 -13.81 -7.55 8.77
N PRO A 73 -14.07 -7.01 9.98
CA PRO A 73 -14.23 -5.57 10.15
C PRO A 73 -13.03 -4.76 9.63
N LEU A 74 -11.81 -5.28 9.81
CA LEU A 74 -10.60 -4.63 9.32
C LEU A 74 -10.49 -4.71 7.80
N GLY A 75 -10.66 -5.91 7.23
CA GLY A 75 -10.58 -6.10 5.79
C GLY A 75 -11.64 -5.32 5.01
N ARG A 76 -12.84 -5.19 5.56
CA ARG A 76 -13.91 -4.38 4.96
C ARG A 76 -13.50 -2.91 4.83
N GLU A 77 -12.90 -2.35 5.88
CA GLU A 77 -12.46 -0.96 5.87
C GLU A 77 -11.27 -0.77 4.93
N LEU A 78 -10.31 -1.70 4.92
CA LEU A 78 -9.22 -1.69 3.95
C LEU A 78 -9.74 -1.70 2.51
N GLN A 79 -10.67 -2.60 2.19
CA GLN A 79 -11.28 -2.69 0.86
C GLN A 79 -11.98 -1.38 0.48
N ARG A 80 -12.75 -0.78 1.39
CA ARG A 80 -13.43 0.50 1.16
C ARG A 80 -12.45 1.61 0.80
N LEU A 81 -11.34 1.71 1.53
CA LEU A 81 -10.28 2.69 1.28
C LEU A 81 -9.55 2.40 -0.04
N SER A 82 -9.24 1.14 -0.35
CA SER A 82 -8.60 0.74 -1.61
C SER A 82 -9.48 1.01 -2.84
N VAL A 83 -10.81 0.80 -2.73
CA VAL A 83 -11.77 1.17 -3.79
C VAL A 83 -11.83 2.68 -3.95
N GLY A 84 -11.84 3.44 -2.86
CA GLY A 84 -11.75 4.91 -2.88
C GLY A 84 -10.49 5.40 -3.59
N PHE A 85 -9.33 4.83 -3.24
CA PHE A 85 -8.05 5.12 -3.88
C PHE A 85 -8.07 4.79 -5.39
N SER A 86 -8.62 3.64 -5.76
CA SER A 86 -8.71 3.21 -7.15
C SER A 86 -9.64 4.08 -8.01
N SER A 87 -10.54 4.82 -7.37
CA SER A 87 -11.46 5.75 -8.03
C SER A 87 -10.85 7.13 -8.31
N ALA A 88 -9.67 7.43 -7.76
CA ALA A 88 -8.98 8.70 -7.97
C ALA A 88 -8.52 8.86 -9.43
N ARG A 89 -8.78 10.05 -9.99
CA ARG A 89 -8.51 10.39 -11.39
C ARG A 89 -7.40 11.42 -11.57
N THR A 90 -6.96 12.07 -10.50
CA THR A 90 -5.86 13.05 -10.50
C THR A 90 -4.81 12.71 -9.45
N MET A 91 -3.62 13.28 -9.59
CA MET A 91 -2.54 13.10 -8.61
C MET A 91 -2.91 13.67 -7.23
N GLU A 92 -3.68 14.76 -7.18
CA GLU A 92 -4.17 15.36 -5.94
C GLU A 92 -5.19 14.46 -5.24
N GLN A 93 -6.12 13.86 -6.00
CA GLN A 93 -7.09 12.90 -5.46
C GLN A 93 -6.40 11.63 -4.96
N LEU A 94 -5.39 11.14 -5.68
CA LEU A 94 -4.55 10.04 -5.23
C LEU A 94 -3.87 10.42 -3.91
N HIS A 95 -3.33 11.63 -3.79
CA HIS A 95 -2.61 12.05 -2.58
C HIS A 95 -3.50 11.98 -1.33
N ALA A 96 -4.70 12.55 -1.41
CA ALA A 96 -5.65 12.55 -0.30
C ALA A 96 -6.09 11.13 0.07
N SER A 97 -6.40 10.30 -0.93
CA SER A 97 -6.83 8.91 -0.73
C SER A 97 -5.69 8.05 -0.15
N LEU A 98 -4.45 8.33 -0.55
CA LEU A 98 -3.27 7.63 -0.06
C LEU A 98 -2.95 7.95 1.40
N ILE A 99 -3.20 9.17 1.85
CA ILE A 99 -3.06 9.54 3.27
C ILE A 99 -4.01 8.71 4.12
N ALA A 100 -5.29 8.63 3.73
CA ALA A 100 -6.29 7.85 4.45
C ALA A 100 -5.92 6.35 4.50
N LEU A 101 -5.46 5.79 3.37
CA LEU A 101 -5.00 4.41 3.31
C LEU A 101 -3.77 4.17 4.21
N LYS A 102 -2.80 5.10 4.21
CA LYS A 102 -1.60 5.05 5.04
C LYS A 102 -1.94 5.13 6.53
N ASP A 103 -2.84 6.02 6.92
CA ASP A 103 -3.25 6.16 8.33
C ASP A 103 -3.94 4.89 8.81
N TYR A 104 -4.86 4.35 8.03
CA TYR A 104 -5.53 3.10 8.38
C TYR A 104 -4.57 1.91 8.50
N LEU A 105 -3.69 1.71 7.51
CA LEU A 105 -2.69 0.63 7.53
C LEU A 105 -1.72 0.76 8.71
N LYS A 106 -1.39 1.98 9.12
CA LYS A 106 -0.54 2.22 10.29
C LYS A 106 -1.20 1.77 11.59
N ASP A 107 -2.51 1.94 11.70
CA ASP A 107 -3.26 1.62 12.92
C ASP A 107 -3.48 0.12 13.11
N ILE A 108 -3.35 -0.67 12.03
CA ILE A 108 -3.58 -2.12 12.05
C ILE A 108 -2.30 -2.95 11.90
N GLN A 109 -1.14 -2.34 11.60
CA GLN A 109 0.16 -3.03 11.56
C GLN A 109 0.81 -3.12 12.95
#